data_AF-A0A5P6AA96-F1
#
_entry.id   AF-A0A5P6AA96-F1
#
_cell.length_a   1.000
_cell.length_b   1.000
_cell.length_c   1.000
_cell.angle_alpha   90.00
_cell.angle_beta   90.00
_cell.angle_gamma   90.00
#
_symmetry.space_group_name_H-M   'P 1'
#
loop_
_entity.id
_entity.type
_entity.pdbx_description
1 polymer ?
#
loop_
_entity_poly.entity_id
_entity_poly.type
_entity_poly.pdbx_seq_one_letter_code
_entity_poly.pdbx_strand_id
1 'polypeptide(L)' 'MQNGAMKARLDSSYLSGSNQSWIEQLYEDFLTDPDSVDANWRSMFQQLRHRSQTGSISFENA' A
#
# COMPACT_ATOMS: atom_id res chain seq x y z
N MET A 1 6.51 3.50 -13.15
CA MET A 1 5.58 2.34 -13.06
C MET A 1 5.64 1.70 -11.66
N GLN A 2 5.34 2.43 -10.58
CA GLN A 2 5.42 1.90 -9.20
C GLN A 2 4.04 1.57 -8.57
N ASN A 3 2.93 2.02 -9.17
CA ASN A 3 1.58 1.85 -8.59
C ASN A 3 0.89 0.50 -8.91
N GLY A 4 1.46 -0.34 -9.78
CA GLY A 4 0.82 -1.60 -10.19
C GLY A 4 0.65 -2.61 -9.04
N ALA A 5 1.64 -2.72 -8.16
CA ALA A 5 1.59 -3.62 -7.01
C ALA A 5 0.60 -3.14 -5.93
N MET A 6 0.46 -1.82 -5.77
CA MET A 6 -0.53 -1.20 -4.87
C MET A 6 -1.94 -1.48 -5.39
N LYS A 7 -2.17 -1.21 -6.68
CA LYS A 7 -3.48 -1.36 -7.32
C LYS A 7 -3.95 -2.81 -7.31
N ALA A 8 -3.09 -3.79 -7.61
CA ALA A 8 -3.45 -5.21 -7.57
C ALA A 8 -3.80 -5.72 -6.15
N ARG A 9 -3.18 -5.16 -5.10
CA ARG A 9 -3.53 -5.51 -3.71
C ARG A 9 -4.80 -4.82 -3.24
N LEU A 10 -4.97 -3.54 -3.59
CA LEU A 10 -6.22 -2.83 -3.34
C LEU A 10 -7.37 -3.56 -4.02
N ASP A 11 -7.17 -3.97 -5.29
CA ASP A 11 -8.08 -4.79 -6.10
C ASP A 11 -8.49 -6.10 -5.41
N SER A 12 -7.50 -6.82 -4.86
CA SER A 12 -7.71 -8.06 -4.10
C SER A 12 -8.36 -7.86 -2.72
N SER A 13 -8.40 -6.64 -2.20
CA SER A 13 -9.01 -6.33 -0.92
C SER A 13 -10.38 -5.68 -1.11
N TYR A 14 -11.22 -5.70 -0.07
CA TYR A 14 -12.57 -5.08 -0.10
C TYR A 14 -12.59 -3.56 -0.40
N LEU A 15 -11.41 -2.94 -0.53
CA LEU A 15 -11.20 -1.53 -0.78
C LEU A 15 -11.25 -1.15 -2.28
N SER A 16 -11.34 -2.12 -3.19
CA SER A 16 -11.31 -1.91 -4.65
C SER A 16 -12.60 -1.40 -5.29
N GLY A 17 -13.67 -1.24 -4.52
CA GLY A 17 -14.96 -0.74 -5.01
C GLY A 17 -14.94 0.76 -5.34
N SER A 18 -16.11 1.42 -5.25
CA SER A 18 -16.33 2.84 -5.60
C SER A 18 -15.40 3.86 -4.92
N ASN A 19 -14.61 3.45 -3.93
CA ASN A 19 -13.66 4.30 -3.21
C ASN A 19 -12.21 4.15 -3.69
N GLN A 20 -11.95 3.36 -4.73
CA GLN A 20 -10.58 3.11 -5.21
C GLN A 20 -9.85 4.41 -5.58
N SER A 21 -10.48 5.32 -6.31
CA SER A 21 -9.88 6.60 -6.70
C SER A 21 -9.55 7.49 -5.50
N TRP A 22 -10.39 7.44 -4.47
CA TRP A 22 -10.16 8.17 -3.21
C TRP A 22 -8.96 7.60 -2.45
N ILE A 23 -8.83 6.28 -2.39
CA ILE A 23 -7.70 5.62 -1.72
C ILE A 23 -6.39 5.84 -2.49
N GLU A 24 -6.43 5.88 -3.82
CA GLU A 24 -5.26 6.21 -4.64
C GLU A 24 -4.74 7.63 -4.34
N GLN A 25 -5.63 8.63 -4.27
CA GLN A 25 -5.25 10.00 -3.87
C GLN A 25 -4.72 10.05 -2.44
N LEU A 26 -5.38 9.40 -1.50
CA LEU A 26 -4.94 9.35 -0.10
C LEU A 26 -3.55 8.69 0.05
N TYR A 27 -3.25 7.73 -0.80
CA TYR A 27 -1.93 7.08 -0.82
C TYR A 27 -0.85 7.99 -1.42
N GLU A 28 -1.15 8.74 -2.48
CA GLU A 28 -0.23 9.74 -3.04
C GLU A 28 0.06 10.87 -2.02
N ASP A 29 -0.97 11.29 -1.28
CA ASP A 29 -0.80 12.23 -0.16
C ASP A 29 0.09 11.61 0.92
N PHE A 30 -0.09 10.33 1.28
CA PHE A 30 0.78 9.63 2.22
C PHE A 30 2.24 9.52 1.74
N LEU A 31 2.48 9.37 0.44
CA LEU A 31 3.83 9.33 -0.14
C LEU A 31 4.51 10.70 -0.10
N THR A 32 3.72 11.77 -0.23
CA THR A 32 4.19 13.16 -0.22
C THR A 32 4.40 13.67 1.20
N ASP A 33 3.37 13.55 2.02
CA ASP A 33 3.37 13.90 3.44
C ASP A 33 2.59 12.85 4.25
N PRO A 34 3.28 11.93 4.92
CA PRO A 34 2.63 10.90 5.71
C PRO A 34 1.88 11.47 6.92
N ASP A 35 2.18 12.68 7.40
CA ASP A 35 1.47 13.32 8.53
C ASP A 35 0.15 13.99 8.11
N SER A 36 -0.06 14.22 6.81
CA SER A 36 -1.34 14.69 6.25
C SER A 36 -2.43 13.60 6.21
N VAL A 37 -2.10 12.36 6.58
CA VAL A 37 -3.00 11.20 6.49
C VAL A 37 -3.22 10.62 7.89
N ASP A 38 -4.46 10.20 8.20
CA ASP A 38 -4.78 9.64 9.51
C ASP A 38 -3.86 8.46 9.89
N ALA A 39 -3.59 8.32 11.19
CA ALA A 39 -2.74 7.28 11.74
C ALA A 39 -3.18 5.84 11.34
N ASN A 40 -4.50 5.61 11.23
CA ASN A 40 -5.04 4.33 10.76
C ASN A 40 -4.61 4.03 9.31
N TRP A 41 -4.74 5.02 8.42
CA TRP A 41 -4.34 4.90 7.02
C TRP A 41 -2.81 4.81 6.89
N ARG A 42 -2.03 5.60 7.64
CA ARG A 42 -0.57 5.48 7.69
C ARG A 42 -0.14 4.06 8.04
N SER A 43 -0.68 3.47 9.11
CA SER A 43 -0.32 2.12 9.54
C SER A 43 -0.63 1.08 8.45
N MET A 44 -1.79 1.19 7.80
CA MET A 44 -2.17 0.30 6.71
C MET A 44 -1.23 0.44 5.50
N PHE A 45 -0.92 1.68 5.07
CA PHE A 45 -0.01 1.95 3.95
C PHE A 45 1.45 1.56 4.26
N GLN A 46 1.90 1.74 5.50
CA GLN A 46 3.21 1.27 5.95
C GLN A 46 3.32 -0.26 5.86
N GLN A 47 2.30 -0.99 6.30
CA GLN A 47 2.28 -2.46 6.19
C GLN A 47 2.28 -2.94 4.73
N LEU A 48 1.56 -2.24 3.85
CA LEU A 48 1.57 -2.53 2.41
C LEU A 48 2.97 -2.39 1.81
N ARG A 49 3.67 -1.30 2.12
CA ARG A 49 5.07 -1.08 1.69
C ARG A 49 6.02 -2.14 2.24
N HIS A 50 5.90 -2.46 3.52
CA HIS A 50 6.80 -3.43 4.16
C HIS A 50 6.65 -4.82 3.55
N ARG A 51 5.41 -5.27 3.30
CA ARG A 51 5.12 -6.59 2.70
C ARG A 51 5.40 -6.67 1.20
N SER A 52 5.49 -5.55 0.50
CA SER A 52 5.98 -5.53 -0.89
C SER A 52 7.51 -5.69 -0.95
N GLN A 53 8.23 -5.32 0.11
CA GLN A 53 9.66 -5.55 0.24
C GLN A 53 9.99 -6.96 0.77
N THR A 54 9.07 -7.60 1.52
CA THR A 54 9.26 -9.00 1.97
C THR A 54 9.00 -10.05 0.88
N GLY A 55 8.90 -9.67 -0.40
CA GLY A 55 8.94 -10.61 -1.52
C GLY A 55 10.33 -11.23 -1.74
N SER A 56 11.35 -10.69 -1.08
CA SER A 56 12.70 -11.24 -1.02
C SER A 56 12.87 -12.06 0.28
N ILE A 57 12.03 -13.07 0.51
CA ILE A 57 12.43 -14.13 1.45
C ILE A 57 13.51 -14.92 0.71
N SER A 58 14.76 -14.56 0.95
CA SER A 58 15.90 -15.42 0.70
C SER A 58 15.63 -16.74 1.43
N PHE A 59 15.20 -17.76 0.69
CA PHE A 59 15.36 -19.14 1.14
C PHE A 59 16.85 -19.48 1.02
N GLU A 60 17.66 -18.97 1.94
CA GLU A 60 19.04 -19.40 2.09
C GLU A 60 19.08 -20.55 3.10
N ASN A 61 19.21 -21.77 2.56
CA ASN A 61 19.77 -23.00 3.12
C ASN A 61 19.22 -23.57 4.44
N ALA A 62 18.57 -24.73 4.30
CA ALA A 62 18.75 -25.86 5.21
C ALA A 62 18.99 -27.12 4.37
#